data_AF-A0A7J7NL41-F1
#
_entry.id   AF-A0A7J7NL41-F1
#
_cell.length_a   1.000
_cell.length_b   1.000
_cell.length_c   1.000
_cell.angle_alpha   90.00
_cell.angle_beta   90.00
_cell.angle_gamma   90.00
#
_symmetry.space_group_name_H-M   'P 1'
#
loop_
_entity.id
_entity.type
_entity.pdbx_description
1 polymer ?
#
loop_
_entity_poly.entity_id
_entity_poly.type
_entity_poly.pdbx_seq_one_letter_code
_entity_poly.pdbx_strand_id
1 'polypeptide(L)'
;MFDSYTLVLSSKRISVWDDKVDALISRWDGKLIEIPTHEEAEWRTNDGGREVVVERTDDTNSVRVTATGLGGIFFWADSTQLSESEWSQ
;
A
#
# COMPACT_ATOMS: atom_id res chain seq x y z
N MET A 1 19.60 -15.20 -10.92
CA MET A 1 18.57 -14.33 -11.50
C MET A 1 17.76 -13.85 -10.30
N PHE A 2 17.76 -12.56 -9.99
CA PHE A 2 17.05 -12.06 -8.81
C PHE A 2 15.60 -11.82 -9.22
N ASP A 3 14.66 -12.57 -8.65
CA ASP A 3 13.25 -12.25 -8.79
C ASP A 3 13.02 -10.82 -8.29
N SER A 4 12.50 -9.99 -9.19
CA SER A 4 12.25 -8.57 -8.94
C SER A 4 10.76 -8.37 -8.82
N TYR A 5 10.26 -8.28 -7.59
CA TYR A 5 8.86 -7.99 -7.32
C TYR A 5 8.63 -6.49 -7.23
N THR A 6 7.56 -6.01 -7.84
CA THR A 6 7.20 -4.59 -7.84
C THR A 6 5.84 -4.38 -7.17
N LEU A 7 5.79 -3.59 -6.11
CA LEU A 7 4.56 -3.03 -5.55
C LEU A 7 4.37 -1.61 -6.09
N VAL A 8 3.23 -1.34 -6.71
CA VAL A 8 2.85 -0.01 -7.18
C VAL A 8 1.62 0.45 -6.41
N LEU A 9 1.75 1.57 -5.72
CA LEU A 9 0.65 2.31 -5.11
C LEU A 9 0.31 3.50 -6.00
N SER A 10 -0.97 3.65 -6.31
CA SER A 10 -1.51 4.72 -7.15
C SER A 10 -2.82 5.22 -6.57
N SER A 11 -3.29 6.39 -7.00
CA SER A 11 -4.60 6.89 -6.63
C SER A 11 -5.48 7.12 -7.85
N LYS A 12 -6.78 6.91 -7.69
CA LYS A 12 -7.80 7.34 -8.64
C LYS A 12 -7.88 8.85 -8.63
N ARG A 13 -8.04 9.45 -9.81
CA ARG A 13 -8.37 10.87 -9.90
C ARG A 13 -9.83 11.06 -9.48
N ILE A 14 -10.03 11.56 -8.26
CA ILE A 14 -11.36 11.85 -7.69
C ILE A 14 -11.55 13.36 -7.50
N SER A 15 -12.79 13.82 -7.58
CA SER A 15 -13.12 15.26 -7.47
C SER A 15 -13.08 15.77 -6.03
N VAL A 16 -13.36 14.91 -5.06
CA VAL A 16 -13.31 15.21 -3.63
C VAL A 16 -12.57 14.06 -2.98
N TRP A 17 -11.49 14.38 -2.26
CA TRP A 17 -10.74 13.43 -1.44
C TRP A 17 -11.34 13.42 -0.04
N ASP A 18 -11.92 12.29 0.36
CA ASP A 18 -12.59 12.11 1.65
C ASP A 18 -12.57 10.61 2.01
N ASP A 19 -12.67 10.27 3.29
CA ASP A 19 -12.63 8.89 3.80
C ASP A 19 -13.82 8.02 3.37
N LYS A 20 -14.82 8.59 2.70
CA LYS A 20 -15.95 7.83 2.15
C LYS A 20 -15.60 7.07 0.86
N VAL A 21 -14.49 7.39 0.20
CA VAL A 21 -14.14 6.82 -1.10
C VAL A 21 -12.73 6.24 -1.06
N ASP A 22 -12.62 4.94 -1.34
CA ASP A 22 -11.32 4.29 -1.55
C ASP A 22 -10.74 4.70 -2.90
N ALA A 23 -9.82 5.65 -2.83
CA ALA A 23 -9.09 6.20 -3.96
C ALA A 23 -7.84 5.38 -4.29
N LEU A 24 -7.34 4.58 -3.36
CA LEU A 24 -6.10 3.83 -3.56
C LEU A 24 -6.27 2.68 -4.55
N ILE A 25 -5.23 2.48 -5.36
CA ILE A 25 -5.07 1.37 -6.30
C ILE A 25 -3.73 0.76 -5.99
N SER A 26 -3.75 -0.51 -5.61
CA SER A 26 -2.56 -1.28 -5.30
C SER A 26 -2.34 -2.34 -6.38
N ARG A 27 -1.11 -2.46 -6.87
CA ARG A 27 -0.72 -3.50 -7.82
C ARG A 27 0.54 -4.22 -7.35
N TRP A 28 0.46 -5.55 -7.31
CA TRP A 28 1.60 -6.42 -7.06
C TRP A 28 2.00 -7.13 -8.36
N ASP A 29 3.22 -6.91 -8.81
CA ASP A 29 3.77 -7.49 -10.04
C ASP A 29 2.87 -7.25 -11.27
N GLY A 30 2.31 -6.04 -11.35
CA GLY A 30 1.36 -5.64 -12.39
C GLY A 30 -0.08 -6.15 -12.21
N LYS A 31 -0.35 -7.02 -11.24
CA LYS A 31 -1.70 -7.51 -10.91
C LYS A 31 -2.36 -6.61 -9.88
N LEU A 32 -3.63 -6.27 -10.11
CA LEU A 32 -4.43 -5.54 -9.13
C LEU A 32 -4.57 -6.40 -7.87
N ILE A 33 -4.27 -5.81 -6.71
CA ILE A 33 -4.55 -6.41 -5.41
C ILE A 33 -5.62 -5.58 -4.71
N GLU A 34 -6.59 -6.27 -4.12
CA GLU A 34 -7.64 -5.63 -3.34
C GLU A 34 -7.26 -5.72 -1.87
N ILE A 35 -7.01 -4.57 -1.26
CA ILE A 35 -6.81 -4.46 0.18
C ILE A 35 -8.17 -4.03 0.74
N PRO A 36 -8.87 -4.89 1.49
CA PRO A 36 -10.17 -4.56 2.05
C PRO A 36 -10.09 -3.27 2.86
N THR A 37 -11.16 -2.48 2.88
CA THR A 37 -11.22 -1.20 3.62
C THR A 37 -11.73 -1.37 5.05
N HIS A 38 -11.77 -2.60 5.55
CA HIS A 38 -12.19 -2.88 6.92
C HIS A 38 -11.02 -2.63 7.87
N GLU A 39 -11.36 -2.29 9.11
CA GLU A 39 -10.45 -2.21 10.24
C GLU A 39 -9.61 -3.51 10.30
N GLU A 40 -8.29 -3.38 10.41
CA GLU A 40 -7.32 -4.50 10.46
C GLU A 40 -7.16 -5.31 9.16
N ALA A 41 -7.68 -4.82 8.03
CA ALA A 41 -7.53 -5.50 6.76
C ALA A 41 -6.09 -5.46 6.24
N GLU A 42 -5.58 -6.65 5.91
CA GLU A 42 -4.24 -6.85 5.39
C GLU A 42 -4.24 -7.72 4.13
N TRP A 43 -3.35 -7.37 3.22
CA TRP A 43 -2.96 -8.21 2.11
C TRP A 43 -1.52 -8.69 2.34
N ARG A 44 -1.27 -9.99 2.20
CA ARG A 44 0.06 -10.57 2.39
C ARG A 44 0.45 -11.47 1.23
N THR A 45 1.73 -11.45 0.89
CA THR A 45 2.35 -12.39 -0.06
C THR A 45 3.70 -12.87 0.47
N ASN A 46 4.06 -14.10 0.15
CA ASN A 46 5.37 -14.67 0.45
C ASN A 46 5.93 -15.30 -0.83
N ASP A 47 6.33 -14.44 -1.77
CA ASP A 47 6.88 -14.88 -3.04
C ASP A 47 8.41 -14.80 -3.01
N GLY A 48 9.08 -15.85 -3.51
CA GLY A 48 10.55 -15.96 -3.52
C GLY A 48 11.25 -15.78 -2.17
N GLY A 49 10.56 -16.03 -1.04
CA GLY A 49 11.13 -15.91 0.31
C GLY A 49 11.15 -14.48 0.87
N ARG A 50 10.49 -13.51 0.21
CA ARG A 50 10.23 -12.18 0.77
C ARG A 50 8.77 -12.07 1.13
N GLU A 51 8.49 -11.94 2.42
CA GLU A 51 7.14 -11.59 2.88
C GLU A 51 6.91 -10.10 2.64
N VAL A 52 5.82 -9.75 1.96
CA VAL A 52 5.32 -8.38 1.86
C VAL A 52 3.90 -8.35 2.40
N VAL A 53 3.69 -7.50 3.39
CA VAL A 53 2.41 -7.22 4.03
C VAL A 53 2.03 -5.79 3.71
N VAL A 54 0.81 -5.60 3.23
CA VAL A 54 0.21 -4.29 3.01
C VAL A 54 -1.05 -4.22 3.85
N GLU A 55 -1.05 -3.38 4.87
CA GLU A 55 -2.16 -3.19 5.81
C GLU A 55 -2.80 -1.80 5.60
N ARG A 56 -4.11 -1.69 5.81
CA ARG A 56 -4.76 -0.37 5.90
C ARG A 56 -4.38 0.30 7.22
N THR A 57 -4.19 1.61 7.18
CA THR A 57 -4.11 2.43 8.39
C THR A 57 -5.50 2.93 8.80
N ASP A 58 -5.57 3.72 9.87
CA ASP A 58 -6.82 4.34 10.35
C ASP A 58 -7.47 5.25 9.29
N ASP A 59 -6.66 5.91 8.46
CA ASP A 59 -7.12 6.69 7.30
C ASP A 59 -7.42 5.80 6.08
N THR A 60 -8.56 6.05 5.42
CA THR A 60 -9.06 5.21 4.30
C THR A 60 -8.08 5.17 3.14
N ASN A 61 -7.41 6.28 2.86
CA ASN A 61 -6.48 6.42 1.74
C ASN A 61 -5.02 6.37 2.17
N SER A 62 -4.72 5.57 3.19
CA SER A 62 -3.37 5.30 3.64
C SER A 62 -3.16 3.81 3.91
N VAL A 63 -1.96 3.34 3.62
CA VAL A 63 -1.53 1.96 3.80
C VAL A 63 -0.13 1.93 4.40
N ARG A 64 0.12 0.91 5.20
CA ARG A 64 1.46 0.59 5.66
C ARG A 64 1.96 -0.63 4.92
N VAL A 65 3.19 -0.54 4.43
CA VAL A 65 3.85 -1.62 3.71
C VAL A 65 5.02 -2.10 4.56
N THR A 66 5.02 -3.39 4.86
CA THR A 66 6.12 -4.07 5.53
C THR A 66 6.66 -5.14 4.59
N ALA A 67 7.93 -5.06 4.21
CA ALA A 67 8.57 -6.05 3.38
C ALA A 67 9.81 -6.63 4.09
N THR A 68 9.97 -7.94 4.05
CA THR A 68 11.10 -8.61 4.71
C THR A 68 12.43 -8.08 4.16
N GLY A 69 13.27 -7.54 5.04
CA GLY A 69 14.57 -6.97 4.68
C GLY A 69 14.54 -5.51 4.23
N LEU A 70 13.36 -4.87 4.21
CA LEU A 70 13.18 -3.43 4.09
C LEU A 70 12.59 -2.90 5.41
N GLY A 71 12.90 -1.65 5.78
CA GLY A 71 12.22 -1.01 6.90
C GLY A 71 10.70 -0.90 6.65
N GLY A 72 9.93 -0.65 7.70
CA GLY A 72 8.50 -0.34 7.53
C GLY A 72 8.34 1.00 6.81
N ILE A 73 7.58 1.02 5.71
CA ILE A 73 7.32 2.23 4.93
C ILE A 73 5.82 2.53 5.00
N PHE A 74 5.48 3.77 5.32
CA PHE A 74 4.11 4.25 5.28
C PHE A 74 3.88 5.01 3.98
N PHE A 75 2.77 4.68 3.33
CA PHE A 75 2.31 5.35 2.13
C PHE A 75 0.96 5.96 2.42
N TRP A 76 0.89 7.27 2.27
CA TRP A 76 -0.37 7.99 2.38
C TRP A 76 -0.54 8.88 1.18
N ALA A 77 -1.81 9.13 0.86
CA ALA A 77 -2.20 9.92 -0.28
C ALA A 77 -3.14 11.04 0.19
N ASP A 78 -2.98 12.21 -0.41
CA ASP A 78 -3.92 13.33 -0.26
C ASP A 78 -4.44 13.77 -1.63
N SER A 79 -5.44 14.64 -1.63
CA SER A 79 -5.96 15.39 -2.78
C SER A 79 -4.89 15.98 -3.72
N THR A 80 -3.67 16.17 -3.22
CA THR A 80 -2.56 16.79 -3.96
C THR A 80 -1.50 15.81 -4.46
N GLN A 81 -1.01 14.84 -3.66
CA GLN A 81 0.08 13.91 -4.03
C GLN A 81 0.09 12.59 -3.21
N LEU A 82 0.76 11.56 -3.75
CA LEU A 82 1.21 10.36 -3.02
C LEU A 82 2.54 10.68 -2.30
N SER A 83 2.64 10.34 -1.01
CA SER A 83 3.83 10.59 -0.19
C SER A 83 4.30 9.32 0.54
N GLU A 84 5.61 9.17 0.66
CA GLU A 84 6.29 8.05 1.31
C GLU A 84 6.97 8.55 2.59
N SER A 85 6.80 7.85 3.71
CA SER A 85 7.54 8.12 4.95
C SER A 85 8.21 6.84 5.48
N GLU A 86 9.53 6.92 5.60
CA GLU A 86 10.34 5.88 6.24
C GLU A 86 10.33 6.08 7.75
N TRP A 87 10.03 5.01 8.50
CA TRP A 87 10.15 5.02 9.95
C TRP A 87 11.45 4.33 10.37
N SER A 88 12.32 5.06 11.08
CA SER A 88 13.38 4.43 11.89
C SER A 88 12.79 4.09 13.26
N GLN A 89 12.95 2.83 13.69
CA GLN A 89 12.79 2.51 15.12
C GLN A 89 13.84 3.23 15.97
#